data_AF-A0A317IHM7-F1
#
_entry.id   AF-A0A317IHM7-F1
#
_cell.length_a   1.000
_cell.length_b   1.000
_cell.length_c   1.000
_cell.angle_alpha   90.00
_cell.angle_beta   90.00
_cell.angle_gamma   90.00
#
_symmetry.space_group_name_H-M   'P 1'
#
loop_
_entity.id
_entity.type
_entity.pdbx_description
1 polymer ?
#
loop_
_entity_poly.entity_id
_entity_poly.type
_entity_poly.pdbx_seq_one_letter_code
_entity_poly.pdbx_strand_id
1 'polypeptide(L)' 'ELKVVQPRVLICLGATAAQALLGRQFRVTQQRGTRIESPLAPNVVATIHPSAILRAPDSDTRHREMRLFVRDLQTAAKLL' A
#
# COMPACT_ATOMS: atom_id res chain seq x y z
N GLU A 1 -10.40 6.18 -14.17
CA GLU A 1 -9.93 7.10 -13.12
C GLU A 1 -8.45 7.44 -13.25
N LEU A 2 -7.52 6.49 -13.16
CA LEU A 2 -6.07 6.78 -13.21
C LEU A 2 -5.61 7.59 -14.43
N LYS A 3 -6.16 7.30 -15.62
CA LYS A 3 -5.87 8.06 -16.86
C LYS A 3 -6.32 9.52 -16.80
N VAL A 4 -7.33 9.83 -15.98
CA VAL A 4 -7.91 11.18 -15.84
C VAL A 4 -7.21 11.94 -14.71
N VAL A 5 -6.97 11.29 -13.57
CA VAL A 5 -6.33 11.92 -12.40
C VAL A 5 -4.82 12.06 -12.56
N GLN A 6 -4.19 11.14 -13.30
CA GLN A 6 -2.73 11.10 -13.52
C GLN A 6 -1.92 11.30 -12.23
N PRO A 7 -2.14 10.47 -11.19
CA PRO A 7 -1.54 10.72 -9.88
C PRO A 7 -0.02 10.60 -9.93
N ARG A 8 0.67 11.48 -9.18
CA ARG A 8 2.13 11.38 -8.97
C ARG A 8 2.51 10.15 -8.13
N VAL A 9 1.63 9.77 -7.20
CA VAL A 9 1.79 8.61 -6.33
C VAL A 9 0.47 7.84 -6.26
N LEU A 10 0.52 6.54 -6.50
CA LEU A 10 -0.59 5.61 -6.37
C LEU A 10 -0.33 4.64 -5.21
N ILE A 11 -1.25 4.56 -4.25
CA ILE A 11 -1.12 3.67 -3.09
C ILE A 11 -2.18 2.58 -3.15
N CYS A 12 -1.75 1.32 -3.24
CA CYS A 12 -2.62 0.16 -3.19
C CYS A 12 -2.85 -0.26 -1.73
N LEU A 13 -4.10 -0.15 -1.27
CA LEU A 13 -4.49 -0.54 0.10
C LEU A 13 -4.99 -1.99 0.13
N GLY A 14 -4.14 -2.91 0.56
CA GLY A 14 -4.46 -4.32 0.72
C GLY A 14 -4.25 -5.18 -0.53
N ALA A 15 -4.44 -6.49 -0.34
CA ALA A 15 -4.13 -7.50 -1.34
C ALA A 15 -4.98 -7.35 -2.60
N THR A 16 -6.28 -7.10 -2.48
CA THR A 16 -7.18 -6.96 -3.63
C THR A 16 -6.77 -5.81 -4.56
N ALA A 17 -6.53 -4.62 -4.01
CA ALA A 17 -6.10 -3.46 -4.80
C ALA A 17 -4.75 -3.71 -5.46
N ALA A 18 -3.78 -4.24 -4.70
CA ALA A 18 -2.45 -4.51 -5.22
C ALA A 18 -2.47 -5.59 -6.31
N GLN A 19 -3.20 -6.69 -6.12
CA GLN A 19 -3.27 -7.77 -7.12
C GLN A 19 -4.04 -7.38 -8.38
N ALA A 20 -5.07 -6.55 -8.26
CA ALA A 20 -5.82 -6.05 -9.40
C ALA A 20 -4.94 -5.19 -10.34
N LEU A 21 -3.95 -4.49 -9.78
CA LEU A 21 -3.12 -3.52 -10.50
C LEU A 21 -1.71 -4.02 -10.81
N LEU A 22 -1.14 -4.87 -9.95
CA LEU A 22 0.26 -5.32 -9.99
C LEU A 22 0.39 -6.83 -10.25
N GLY A 23 -0.74 -7.53 -10.42
CA GLY A 23 -0.79 -8.95 -10.77
C GLY A 23 -1.05 -9.87 -9.58
N ARG A 24 -1.62 -11.05 -9.87
CA ARG A 24 -2.10 -12.02 -8.86
C ARG A 24 -1.02 -12.56 -7.93
N GLN A 25 0.25 -12.51 -8.34
CA GLN A 25 1.37 -13.00 -7.54
C GLN A 25 1.88 -11.96 -6.53
N PHE A 26 1.41 -10.70 -6.59
CA PHE A 26 1.85 -9.65 -5.69
C PHE A 26 1.48 -9.96 -4.23
N ARG A 27 2.46 -9.84 -3.33
CA ARG A 27 2.29 -10.12 -1.89
C ARG A 27 2.56 -8.86 -1.07
N VAL A 28 1.48 -8.21 -0.63
CA VAL A 28 1.55 -6.99 0.20
C VAL A 28 2.40 -7.19 1.45
N THR A 29 2.28 -8.33 2.13
CA THR A 29 3.04 -8.60 3.36
C THR A 29 4.55 -8.64 3.14
N GLN A 30 5.01 -8.94 1.92
CA GLN A 30 6.44 -9.01 1.57
C GLN A 30 6.95 -7.72 0.92
N GLN A 31 6.07 -7.01 0.19
CA GLN A 31 6.45 -5.89 -0.69
C GLN A 31 5.89 -4.53 -0.24
N ARG A 32 5.31 -4.43 0.96
CA ARG A 32 4.75 -3.17 1.47
C ARG A 32 5.81 -2.10 1.71
N GLY A 33 5.40 -0.84 1.55
CA GLY A 33 6.19 0.32 1.97
C GLY A 33 7.42 0.61 1.10
N THR A 34 7.53 0.00 -0.08
CA THR A 34 8.58 0.26 -1.06
C THR A 34 7.98 0.76 -2.38
N ARG A 35 8.79 1.46 -3.18
CA ARG A 35 8.41 1.87 -4.54
C ARG A 35 8.40 0.65 -5.45
N ILE A 36 7.33 0.53 -6.23
CA ILE A 36 7.10 -0.55 -7.18
C ILE A 36 7.12 0.07 -8.58
N GLU A 37 7.88 -0.55 -9.47
CA GLU A 37 7.89 -0.18 -10.88
C GLU A 37 6.57 -0.61 -11.55
N SER A 38 5.91 0.33 -12.20
CA SER A 38 4.62 0.09 -12.84
C SER A 38 4.32 1.21 -13.85
N PRO A 39 3.65 0.91 -14.98
CA PRO A 39 3.21 1.94 -15.91
C PRO A 39 1.98 2.75 -15.42
N LEU A 40 1.42 2.42 -14.25
CA LEU A 40 0.17 3.02 -13.75
C LEU A 40 0.33 4.45 -13.22
N ALA A 41 1.50 4.77 -12.66
CA ALA A 41 1.86 6.07 -12.11
C ALA A 41 3.39 6.16 -11.96
N PRO A 42 4.00 7.36 -11.89
CA PRO A 42 5.44 7.50 -11.66
C PRO A 42 5.94 6.81 -10.39
N ASN A 43 5.09 6.76 -9.36
CA ASN A 43 5.37 6.08 -8.10
C ASN A 43 4.18 5.24 -7.71
N VAL A 44 4.38 3.93 -7.55
CA VAL A 44 3.38 3.03 -6.97
C VAL A 44 3.91 2.43 -5.68
N VAL A 45 3.07 2.38 -4.66
CA VAL A 45 3.39 1.78 -3.36
C VAL A 45 2.21 0.89 -2.95
N ALA A 46 2.48 -0.20 -2.25
CA ALA A 46 1.45 -1.01 -1.61
C ALA A 46 1.60 -1.00 -0.09
N THR A 47 0.49 -1.13 0.62
CA THR A 47 0.48 -1.35 2.07
C THR A 47 -0.74 -2.18 2.46
N ILE A 48 -0.86 -2.55 3.73
CA ILE A 48 -2.02 -3.26 4.25
C ILE A 48 -3.30 -2.41 4.12
N HIS A 49 -4.45 -3.06 4.03
CA HIS A 49 -5.72 -2.34 4.10
C HIS A 49 -5.99 -1.89 5.55
N PRO A 50 -6.47 -0.65 5.79
CA PRO A 50 -6.75 -0.17 7.15
C PRO A 50 -7.69 -1.07 7.96
N SER A 51 -8.65 -1.73 7.29
CA SER A 51 -9.55 -2.68 7.97
C SER A 51 -8.82 -3.89 8.57
N ALA A 52 -7.64 -4.27 8.07
CA ALA A 52 -6.85 -5.37 8.64
C ALA A 52 -6.27 -4.97 9.99
N ILE A 53 -5.94 -3.69 10.19
CA ILE A 53 -5.49 -3.14 11.48
C ILE A 53 -6.62 -3.23 12.51
N LEU A 54 -7.86 -2.92 12.09
CA LEU A 54 -9.04 -3.01 12.95
C LEU A 54 -9.43 -4.45 13.31
N ARG A 55 -9.05 -5.43 12.47
CA ARG A 55 -9.31 -6.86 12.68
C ARG A 55 -8.10 -7.61 13.25
N ALA A 56 -7.09 -6.89 13.75
CA ALA A 56 -5.93 -7.52 14.38
C ALA A 56 -6.37 -8.38 15.58
N PRO A 57 -5.74 -9.54 15.81
CA PRO A 57 -6.15 -10.49 16.85
C PRO A 57 -5.95 -9.96 18.28
N ASP A 58 -5.06 -8.98 18.45
CA ASP A 58 -4.70 -8.41 19.74
C ASP A 58 -4.24 -6.94 19.59
N SER A 59 -4.16 -6.24 20.72
CA SER A 59 -3.78 -4.82 20.77
C SER A 59 -2.35 -4.56 20.30
N ASP A 60 -1.41 -5.46 20.55
CA ASP A 60 -0.01 -5.27 20.20
C ASP A 60 0.17 -5.38 18.69
N THR A 61 -0.46 -6.38 18.07
CA THR A 61 -0.55 -6.53 16.63
C THR A 61 -1.22 -5.32 15.99
N ARG A 62 -2.33 -4.83 16.56
CA ARG A 62 -3.00 -3.59 16.08
C ARG A 62 -2.06 -2.39 16.09
N HIS A 63 -1.39 -2.14 17.21
CA HIS A 63 -0.47 -1.00 17.35
C HIS A 63 0.74 -1.14 16.42
N ARG A 64 1.29 -2.35 16.28
CA ARG A 64 2.39 -2.63 15.36
C ARG A 64 1.99 -2.35 13.92
N GLU A 65 0.86 -2.89 13.46
CA GLU A 65 0.40 -2.70 12.08
C GLU A 65 0.02 -1.23 11.80
N MET A 66 -0.53 -0.51 12.77
CA MET A 66 -0.76 0.93 12.66
C MET A 66 0.56 1.71 12.45
N ARG A 67 1.59 1.44 13.26
CA ARG A 67 2.90 2.10 13.11
C ARG A 67 3.51 1.81 11.74
N LEU A 68 3.46 0.55 11.30
CA LEU A 68 3.97 0.17 9.99
C LEU A 68 3.16 0.80 8.85
N PHE A 69 1.84 0.89 8.97
CA PHE A 69 0.98 1.53 7.99
C PHE A 69 1.32 3.01 7.82
N VAL A 70 1.46 3.75 8.94
CA VAL A 70 1.90 5.15 8.92
C VAL A 70 3.28 5.28 8.28
N ARG A 71 4.22 4.39 8.61
CA ARG A 71 5.56 4.38 8.00
C ARG A 71 5.50 4.22 6.48
N ASP A 72 4.66 3.31 5.97
CA ASP A 72 4.53 3.10 4.53
C ASP A 72 3.93 4.34 3.83
N LEU A 73 2.94 4.99 4.47
CA LEU A 73 2.38 6.24 3.97
C LEU A 73 3.42 7.37 3.97
N GLN A 74 4.27 7.44 4.98
CA GLN A 74 5.39 8.39 5.00
C GLN A 74 6.40 8.12 3.88
N THR A 75 6.69 6.85 3.56
CA THR A 75 7.51 6.51 2.38
C THR A 75 6.85 7.01 1.10
N ALA A 76 5.54 6.78 0.93
CA ALA A 76 4.81 7.27 -0.23
C ALA A 76 4.80 8.80 -0.32
N ALA A 77 4.63 9.50 0.80
CA ALA A 77 4.65 10.95 0.87
C ALA A 77 6.00 11.56 0.45
N LYS A 78 7.12 10.87 0.72
CA LYS A 78 8.47 11.28 0.27
C LYS A 78 8.68 11.17 -1.25
N LEU A 79 7.75 10.54 -1.97
CA LEU A 79 7.78 10.39 -3.43
C LEU A 79 6.93 11.45 -4.16
N LEU A 80 6.22 12.32 -3.41
CA LEU A 80 5.64 13.58 -3.90
C LEU A 80 6.72 14.64 -4.07
#